data_AF-A0A257ACS7-F1
#
_entry.id   AF-A0A257ACS7-F1
#
_cell.length_a   1.000
_cell.length_b   1.000
_cell.length_c   1.000
_cell.angle_alpha   90.00
_cell.angle_beta   90.00
_cell.angle_gamma   90.00
#
_symmetry.space_group_name_H-M   'P 1'
#
loop_
_entity.id
_entity.type
_entity.pdbx_description
1 polymer ?
#
loop_
_entity_poly.entity_id
_entity_poly.type
_entity_poly.pdbx_seq_one_letter_code
_entity_poly.pdbx_strand_id
1 'polypeptide(L)'
;MTKIGEIKEKGYIPPAPMVKLLIKGTLSLSKVLITNLGGLKKARYAAHYEAPKPSYEIPEYKNGMKYCNSNEKYLRPTLYCNPHAKEIIAMAHELGAFEKDAWEYANDAFEFVKRKVILEIRPMEDAVATL
;
A
#
# COMPACT_ATOMS: atom_id res chain seq x y z
N MET A 1 22.55 -1.68 1.33
CA MET A 1 22.82 -0.76 0.21
C MET A 1 22.31 -1.38 -1.08
N THR A 2 21.08 -1.06 -1.47
CA THR A 2 20.48 -1.53 -2.72
C THR A 2 21.22 -0.87 -3.88
N LYS A 3 21.96 -1.68 -4.66
CA LYS A 3 22.66 -1.21 -5.86
C LYS A 3 21.58 -0.78 -6.87
N ILE A 4 21.72 0.40 -7.46
CA ILE A 4 20.78 1.01 -8.43
C ILE A 4 20.28 0.01 -9.51
N GLY A 5 21.10 -0.99 -9.87
CA GLY A 5 20.71 -2.09 -10.75
C GLY A 5 19.50 -2.90 -10.25
N GLU A 6 19.42 -3.21 -8.97
CA GLU A 6 18.32 -3.97 -8.36
C GLU A 6 16.99 -3.18 -8.41
N ILE A 7 17.05 -1.86 -8.25
CA ILE A 7 15.89 -0.97 -8.35
C ILE A 7 15.33 -0.98 -9.77
N LYS A 8 16.22 -0.95 -10.78
CA LYS A 8 15.85 -0.99 -12.19
C LYS A 8 15.30 -2.36 -12.59
N GLU A 9 15.98 -3.44 -12.20
CA GLU A 9 15.59 -4.82 -12.48
C GLU A 9 14.25 -5.17 -11.82
N LYS A 10 14.04 -4.71 -10.59
CA LYS A 10 12.81 -4.99 -9.86
C LYS A 10 11.62 -4.12 -10.29
N GLY A 11 11.85 -3.13 -11.17
CA GLY A 11 10.80 -2.28 -11.71
C GLY A 11 10.28 -1.23 -10.72
N TYR A 12 11.09 -0.85 -9.74
CA TYR A 12 10.72 0.16 -8.73
C TYR A 12 10.84 1.60 -9.23
N ILE A 13 11.24 1.81 -10.48
CA ILE A 13 11.34 3.13 -11.11
C ILE A 13 9.95 3.53 -11.62
N PRO A 14 9.36 4.64 -11.13
CA PRO A 14 8.10 5.13 -11.65
C PRO A 14 8.19 5.44 -13.16
N PRO A 15 7.11 5.23 -13.92
CA PRO A 15 7.13 5.48 -15.36
C PRO A 15 7.40 6.95 -15.65
N ALA A 16 8.17 7.25 -16.71
CA ALA A 16 8.60 8.61 -17.04
C ALA A 16 7.45 9.65 -17.14
N PRO A 17 6.26 9.33 -17.68
CA PRO A 17 5.13 10.26 -17.66
C PRO A 17 4.69 10.66 -16.25
N MET A 18 4.70 9.71 -15.30
CA MET A 18 4.35 9.97 -13.89
C MET A 18 5.38 10.90 -13.26
N VAL A 19 6.68 10.64 -13.45
CA VAL A 19 7.76 11.49 -12.92
C VAL A 19 7.63 12.93 -13.47
N LYS A 20 7.37 13.08 -14.77
CA LYS A 20 7.19 14.40 -15.40
C LYS A 20 5.97 15.14 -14.84
N LEU A 21 4.86 14.43 -14.60
CA LEU A 21 3.67 14.99 -13.99
C LEU A 21 3.93 15.46 -12.55
N LEU A 22 4.58 14.62 -11.74
CA LEU A 22 4.94 14.95 -10.36
C LEU A 22 5.82 16.21 -10.29
N ILE A 23 6.87 16.30 -11.12
CA ILE A 23 7.75 17.48 -11.15
C ILE A 23 6.96 18.75 -11.50
N LYS A 24 6.15 18.70 -12.57
CA LYS A 24 5.34 19.87 -12.98
C LYS A 24 4.32 20.26 -11.91
N GLY A 25 3.67 19.28 -11.30
CA GLY A 25 2.70 19.47 -10.22
C GLY A 25 3.36 20.15 -9.01
N THR A 26 4.51 19.63 -8.57
CA THR A 26 5.30 20.21 -7.48
C THR A 26 5.71 21.65 -7.77
N LEU A 27 6.21 21.96 -8.96
CA LEU A 27 6.60 23.32 -9.32
C LEU A 27 5.41 24.29 -9.33
N SER A 28 4.27 23.85 -9.91
CA SER A 28 3.04 24.65 -9.94
C SER A 28 2.51 24.92 -8.53
N LEU A 29 2.41 23.88 -7.71
CA LEU A 29 1.94 23.99 -6.33
C LEU A 29 2.88 24.86 -5.50
N SER A 30 4.20 24.66 -5.62
CA SER A 30 5.20 25.47 -4.93
C SER A 30 5.03 26.96 -5.23
N LYS A 31 4.82 27.32 -6.51
CA LYS A 31 4.54 28.70 -6.91
C LYS A 31 3.30 29.25 -6.19
N VAL A 32 2.19 28.51 -6.19
CA VAL A 32 0.94 28.92 -5.53
C VAL A 32 1.14 29.09 -4.03
N LEU A 33 1.84 28.16 -3.37
CA LEU A 33 2.08 28.22 -1.93
C LEU A 33 2.92 29.45 -1.56
N ILE A 34 3.97 29.75 -2.34
CA ILE A 34 4.84 30.92 -2.13
C ILE A 34 4.08 32.23 -2.38
N THR A 35 3.22 32.29 -3.39
CA THR A 35 2.46 33.52 -3.69
C THR A 35 1.28 33.74 -2.74
N ASN A 36 0.85 32.73 -2.00
CA ASN A 36 -0.34 32.78 -1.11
C ASN A 36 -0.02 32.42 0.36
N LEU A 37 1.18 32.73 0.84
CA LEU A 37 1.65 32.41 2.21
C LEU A 37 0.70 32.89 3.32
N GLY A 38 0.06 34.06 3.14
CA GLY A 38 -0.91 34.60 4.10
C GLY A 38 -2.18 33.77 4.22
N GLY A 39 -2.65 33.19 3.11
CA GLY A 39 -3.81 32.28 3.09
C GLY A 39 -3.50 30.94 3.75
N LEU A 40 -2.31 30.39 3.50
CA LEU A 40 -1.83 29.16 4.14
C LEU A 40 -1.78 29.25 5.66
N LYS A 41 -1.31 30.38 6.21
CA LYS A 41 -1.30 30.58 7.67
C LYS A 41 -2.70 30.56 8.27
N LYS A 42 -3.70 31.12 7.55
CA LYS A 42 -5.11 31.14 7.97
C LYS A 42 -5.80 29.78 7.81
N ALA A 43 -5.35 28.97 6.85
CA ALA A 43 -5.88 27.64 6.57
C ALA A 43 -5.27 26.53 7.47
N ARG A 44 -4.34 26.86 8.37
CA ARG A 44 -3.80 25.90 9.34
C ARG A 44 -4.86 25.54 10.38
N TYR A 45 -5.53 24.42 10.14
CA TYR A 45 -6.39 23.76 11.10
C TYR A 45 -5.78 22.39 11.45
N ALA A 46 -5.54 22.14 12.74
CA ALA A 46 -5.08 20.86 13.22
C ALA A 46 -6.28 20.06 13.73
N ALA A 47 -6.89 19.27 12.85
CA ALA A 47 -7.86 18.28 13.27
C ALA A 47 -7.12 17.08 13.87
N HIS A 48 -7.49 16.65 15.07
CA HIS A 48 -7.11 15.31 15.52
C HIS A 48 -8.01 14.31 14.78
N TYR A 49 -7.39 13.37 14.07
CA TYR A 49 -8.10 12.30 13.37
C TYR A 49 -7.84 11.00 14.12
N GLU A 50 -8.93 10.37 14.57
CA GLU A 50 -8.90 9.02 15.12
C GLU A 50 -9.34 8.06 14.02
N ALA A 51 -8.47 7.11 13.66
CA ALA A 51 -8.78 6.12 12.65
C ALA A 51 -9.95 5.23 13.14
N PRO A 52 -10.96 4.97 12.30
CA PRO A 52 -12.05 4.08 12.65
C PRO A 52 -11.52 2.65 12.83
N LYS A 53 -12.06 1.94 13.83
CA LYS A 53 -11.70 0.53 14.04
C LYS A 53 -12.26 -0.34 12.90
N PRO A 54 -11.44 -1.18 12.25
CA PRO A 54 -11.91 -2.13 11.24
C PRO A 54 -12.98 -3.09 11.80
N SER A 55 -13.84 -3.60 10.90
CA SER A 55 -14.92 -4.54 11.26
C SER A 55 -14.49 -6.01 11.32
N TYR A 56 -13.19 -6.27 11.20
CA TYR A 56 -12.58 -7.59 11.23
C TYR A 56 -11.38 -7.57 12.17
N GLU A 57 -10.93 -8.76 12.53
CA GLU A 57 -9.69 -8.96 13.28
C GLU A 57 -8.66 -9.60 12.34
N ILE A 58 -7.39 -9.25 12.53
CA ILE A 58 -6.30 -9.89 11.79
C ILE A 58 -6.03 -11.24 12.46
N PRO A 59 -6.13 -12.37 11.73
CA PRO A 59 -5.85 -13.69 12.28
C PRO A 59 -4.42 -13.79 12.80
N GLU A 60 -4.20 -14.60 13.82
CA GLU A 60 -2.86 -14.84 14.35
C GLU A 60 -2.03 -15.68 13.36
N TYR A 61 -0.81 -15.21 13.08
CA TYR A 61 0.15 -15.95 12.27
C TYR A 61 0.64 -17.20 13.00
N LYS A 62 0.50 -18.38 12.37
CA LYS A 62 1.03 -19.64 12.89
C LYS A 62 2.33 -20.01 12.18
N ASN A 63 3.34 -20.40 12.97
CA ASN A 63 4.60 -20.88 12.42
C ASN A 63 4.37 -22.05 11.46
N GLY A 64 4.89 -21.93 10.24
CA GLY A 64 4.73 -22.95 9.20
C GLY A 64 3.59 -22.70 8.21
N MET A 65 2.84 -21.59 8.34
CA MET A 65 1.91 -21.15 7.29
C MET A 65 2.64 -21.02 5.95
N LYS A 66 2.10 -21.69 4.92
CA LYS A 66 2.65 -21.64 3.56
C LYS A 66 2.60 -20.21 3.02
N TYR A 67 3.62 -19.80 2.29
CA TYR A 67 3.62 -18.55 1.53
C TYR A 67 4.48 -18.71 0.28
N CYS A 68 4.23 -17.88 -0.74
CA CYS A 68 5.06 -17.88 -1.94
C CYS A 68 6.35 -17.12 -1.65
N ASN A 69 7.50 -17.80 -1.75
CA ASN A 69 8.82 -17.17 -1.68
C ASN A 69 9.48 -17.21 -3.05
N SER A 70 9.03 -16.33 -3.95
CA SER A 70 9.57 -16.20 -5.30
C SER A 70 10.12 -14.80 -5.53
N ASN A 71 11.21 -14.70 -6.32
CA ASN A 71 11.76 -13.42 -6.76
C ASN A 71 11.23 -12.99 -8.15
N GLU A 72 10.29 -13.76 -8.72
CA GLU A 72 9.66 -13.45 -9.99
C GLU A 72 8.82 -12.17 -9.92
N LYS A 73 8.64 -11.54 -11.08
CA LYS A 73 7.81 -10.35 -11.20
C LYS A 73 6.37 -10.68 -10.75
N TYR A 74 5.78 -9.82 -9.93
CA TYR A 74 4.47 -9.95 -9.27
C TYR A 74 4.38 -10.95 -8.10
N LEU A 75 5.37 -11.83 -7.91
CA LEU A 75 5.40 -12.74 -6.75
C LEU A 75 6.34 -12.28 -5.64
N ARG A 76 7.27 -11.38 -5.95
CA ARG A 76 8.19 -10.78 -4.98
C ARG A 76 7.59 -9.58 -4.23
N PRO A 77 8.08 -9.26 -3.03
CA PRO A 77 7.79 -8.00 -2.35
C PRO A 77 8.17 -6.75 -3.15
N THR A 78 7.41 -5.68 -2.94
CA THR A 78 7.66 -4.34 -3.53
C THR A 78 7.56 -3.25 -2.46
N LEU A 79 7.87 -1.99 -2.80
CA LEU A 79 8.02 -0.89 -1.85
C LEU A 79 6.82 -0.68 -0.89
N TYR A 80 5.59 -1.00 -1.32
CA TYR A 80 4.37 -0.82 -0.53
C TYR A 80 3.51 -2.08 -0.45
N CYS A 81 3.99 -3.19 -1.01
CA CYS A 81 3.28 -4.46 -0.99
C CYS A 81 4.25 -5.55 -0.57
N ASN A 82 4.22 -5.90 0.72
CA ASN A 82 4.98 -7.01 1.27
C ASN A 82 4.10 -8.25 1.52
N PRO A 83 4.03 -9.21 0.57
CA PRO A 83 3.26 -10.44 0.76
C PRO A 83 3.84 -11.38 1.83
N HIS A 84 5.06 -11.11 2.33
CA HIS A 84 5.71 -11.93 3.36
C HIS A 84 5.44 -11.43 4.78
N ALA A 85 4.71 -10.32 4.96
CA ALA A 85 4.30 -9.86 6.28
C ALA A 85 3.39 -10.90 6.95
N LYS A 86 3.57 -11.11 8.25
CA LYS A 86 2.87 -12.18 8.98
C LYS A 86 1.36 -11.97 8.96
N GLU A 87 0.94 -10.73 9.09
CA GLU A 87 -0.45 -10.26 9.05
C GLU A 87 -1.08 -10.55 7.68
N ILE A 88 -0.34 -10.29 6.60
CA ILE A 88 -0.79 -10.55 5.23
C ILE A 88 -0.89 -12.05 4.96
N ILE A 89 0.10 -12.84 5.41
CA ILE A 89 0.05 -14.31 5.28
C ILE A 89 -1.13 -14.87 6.06
N ALA A 90 -1.33 -14.45 7.31
CA ALA A 90 -2.43 -14.93 8.15
C ALA A 90 -3.79 -14.59 7.52
N MET A 91 -3.96 -13.36 7.04
CA MET A 91 -5.16 -12.94 6.33
C MET A 91 -5.37 -13.72 5.02
N ALA A 92 -4.30 -13.98 4.26
CA ALA A 92 -4.39 -14.77 3.03
C ALA A 92 -4.89 -16.20 3.30
N HIS A 93 -4.39 -16.85 4.36
CA HIS A 93 -4.87 -18.17 4.79
C HIS A 93 -6.35 -18.14 5.19
N GLU A 94 -6.77 -17.15 5.97
CA GLU A 94 -8.19 -16.96 6.36
C GLU A 94 -9.11 -16.81 5.14
N LEU A 95 -8.62 -16.14 4.08
CA LEU A 95 -9.35 -15.98 2.82
C LEU A 95 -9.32 -17.23 1.94
N GLY A 96 -8.55 -18.26 2.29
CA GLY A 96 -8.50 -19.56 1.62
C GLY A 96 -7.29 -19.77 0.71
N ALA A 97 -6.19 -19.01 0.89
CA ALA A 97 -4.94 -19.27 0.18
C ALA A 97 -4.46 -20.71 0.40
N PHE A 98 -3.98 -21.37 -0.66
CA PHE A 98 -3.51 -22.77 -0.65
C PHE A 98 -4.58 -23.85 -0.43
N GLU A 99 -5.85 -23.47 -0.27
CA GLU A 99 -6.98 -24.39 -0.13
C GLU A 99 -7.99 -24.25 -1.29
N LYS A 100 -8.33 -23.02 -1.65
CA LYS A 100 -9.28 -22.70 -2.74
C LYS A 100 -8.62 -22.68 -4.11
N ASP A 101 -9.44 -22.73 -5.15
CA ASP A 101 -9.01 -22.41 -6.52
C ASP A 101 -8.47 -20.97 -6.61
N ALA A 102 -7.54 -20.74 -7.54
CA ALA A 102 -6.86 -19.45 -7.69
C ALA A 102 -7.82 -18.29 -7.96
N TRP A 103 -8.88 -18.50 -8.74
CA TRP A 103 -9.88 -17.46 -8.99
C TRP A 103 -10.71 -17.24 -7.73
N GLU A 104 -11.26 -18.29 -7.12
CA GLU A 104 -12.08 -18.16 -5.92
C GLU A 104 -11.36 -17.39 -4.79
N TYR A 105 -10.09 -17.72 -4.51
CA TYR A 105 -9.26 -16.97 -3.56
C TYR A 105 -9.10 -15.49 -3.96
N ALA A 106 -8.81 -15.21 -5.23
CA ALA A 106 -8.66 -13.83 -5.70
C ALA A 106 -9.96 -13.02 -5.60
N ASN A 107 -11.12 -13.67 -5.83
CA ASN A 107 -12.44 -13.04 -5.65
C ASN A 107 -12.67 -12.64 -4.20
N ASP A 108 -12.38 -13.56 -3.28
CA ASP A 108 -12.64 -13.37 -1.86
C ASP A 108 -11.72 -12.30 -1.27
N ALA A 109 -10.45 -12.28 -1.68
CA ALA A 109 -9.53 -11.20 -1.33
C ALA A 109 -10.01 -9.84 -1.87
N PHE A 110 -10.52 -9.79 -3.10
CA PHE A 110 -11.09 -8.57 -3.66
C PHE A 110 -12.33 -8.09 -2.89
N GLU A 111 -13.29 -8.97 -2.63
CA GLU A 111 -14.52 -8.62 -1.90
C GLU A 111 -14.22 -8.27 -0.43
N PHE A 112 -13.21 -8.88 0.19
CA PHE A 112 -12.71 -8.47 1.50
C PHE A 112 -12.22 -7.02 1.47
N VAL A 113 -11.26 -6.69 0.60
CA VAL A 113 -10.72 -5.31 0.52
C VAL A 113 -11.83 -4.31 0.22
N LYS A 114 -12.71 -4.64 -0.75
CA LYS A 114 -13.80 -3.76 -1.16
C LYS A 114 -14.83 -3.48 -0.06
N ARG A 115 -15.11 -4.45 0.83
CA ARG A 115 -16.20 -4.34 1.83
C ARG A 115 -15.73 -4.12 3.26
N LYS A 116 -14.48 -4.45 3.57
CA LYS A 116 -13.98 -4.53 4.96
C LYS A 116 -12.86 -3.52 5.23
N VAL A 117 -11.97 -3.28 4.27
CA VAL A 117 -10.90 -2.30 4.41
C VAL A 117 -11.48 -0.89 4.28
N ILE A 118 -11.12 -0.01 5.21
CA ILE A 118 -11.64 1.36 5.25
C ILE A 118 -10.79 2.25 4.36
N LEU A 119 -11.44 2.99 3.46
CA LEU A 119 -10.76 3.97 2.62
C LEU A 119 -10.43 5.22 3.46
N GLU A 120 -9.15 5.44 3.71
CA GLU A 120 -8.64 6.62 4.39
C GLU A 120 -7.71 7.42 3.46
N ILE A 121 -7.81 8.75 3.50
CA ILE A 121 -6.87 9.64 2.79
C ILE A 121 -5.63 9.81 3.67
N ARG A 122 -4.65 8.92 3.53
CA ARG A 122 -3.37 8.92 4.26
C ARG A 122 -2.18 8.97 3.31
N PRO A 123 -0.96 9.25 3.80
CA PRO A 123 0.26 9.01 3.03
C PRO A 123 0.33 7.56 2.53
N MET A 124 1.04 7.33 1.43
CA MET A 124 1.28 5.96 0.94
C MET A 124 2.17 5.19 1.93
N GLU A 125 1.68 4.05 2.40
CA GLU A 125 2.32 3.16 3.38
C GLU A 125 2.31 1.71 2.87
N ASP A 126 2.91 0.78 3.62
CA ASP A 126 2.83 -0.65 3.30
C ASP A 126 1.40 -1.18 3.45
N ALA A 127 1.05 -2.21 2.66
CA ALA A 127 -0.26 -2.86 2.69
C ALA A 127 -0.70 -3.29 4.10
N VAL A 128 0.21 -3.67 5.00
CA VAL A 128 -0.13 -4.00 6.39
C VAL A 128 -0.80 -2.84 7.12
N ALA A 129 -0.40 -1.60 6.84
CA ALA A 129 -0.98 -0.42 7.48
C ALA A 129 -2.42 -0.12 7.04
N THR A 130 -2.89 -0.79 5.98
CA THR A 130 -4.28 -0.71 5.50
C THR A 130 -5.18 -1.79 6.09
N LEU A 131 -4.59 -2.79 6.78
CA LEU A 131 -5.32 -3.85 7.47
C LEU A 131 -5.63 -3.46 8.91
#